data_AF-A0A662IZN9-F1
#
_entry.id   AF-A0A662IZN9-F1
#
_cell.length_a   1.000
_cell.length_b   1.000
_cell.length_c   1.000
_cell.angle_alpha   90.00
_cell.angle_beta   90.00
_cell.angle_gamma   90.00
#
_symmetry.space_group_name_H-M   'P 1'
#
loop_
_entity.id
_entity.type
_entity.pdbx_description
1 polymer ?
#
loop_
_entity_poly.entity_id
_entity_poly.type
_entity_poly.pdbx_seq_one_letter_code
_entity_poly.pdbx_strand_id
1 'polypeptide(L)' 'MMEKKYFVVIMKENVRRARRGGFKVAYVPVKEKRGFRTYEEAEKWARRNAKGKTYNVGVYWE' A
#
# COMPACT_ATOMS: atom_id res chain seq x y z
N MET A 1 -18.69 -16.17 12.70
CA MET A 1 -17.70 -16.73 11.75
C MET A 1 -16.93 -15.55 11.21
N MET A 2 -15.60 -15.51 11.30
CA MET A 2 -14.83 -14.36 10.80
C MET A 2 -14.89 -14.32 9.27
N GLU A 3 -15.13 -13.14 8.70
CA GLU A 3 -15.19 -12.91 7.26
C GLU A 3 -13.80 -12.49 6.74
N LYS A 4 -13.38 -13.07 5.62
CA LYS A 4 -12.15 -12.68 4.93
C LYS A 4 -12.34 -11.30 4.30
N LYS A 5 -11.47 -10.35 4.62
CA LYS A 5 -11.48 -9.00 4.05
C LYS A 5 -10.11 -8.64 3.49
N TYR A 6 -10.10 -7.68 2.58
CA TYR A 6 -8.88 -7.14 1.98
C TYR A 6 -8.70 -5.67 2.32
N PHE A 7 -7.43 -5.24 2.35
CA PHE A 7 -7.06 -3.84 2.53
C PHE A 7 -5.96 -3.44 1.55
N VAL A 8 -5.85 -2.13 1.32
CA VAL A 8 -4.83 -1.54 0.47
C VAL A 8 -4.07 -0.50 1.26
N VAL A 9 -2.74 -0.53 1.14
CA VAL A 9 -1.86 0.55 1.62
C VAL A 9 -1.08 1.10 0.43
N ILE A 10 -1.23 2.39 0.17
CA ILE A 10 -0.43 3.12 -0.82
C ILE A 10 0.76 3.73 -0.09
N MET A 11 1.95 3.47 -0.61
CA MET A 11 3.24 3.85 -0.04
C MET A 11 3.91 4.89 -0.93
N LYS A 12 4.43 5.97 -0.33
CA LYS A 12 5.31 6.90 -1.03
C LYS A 12 6.76 6.49 -0.79
N GLU A 13 7.52 6.39 -1.87
CA GLU A 13 8.97 6.26 -1.81
C GLU A 13 9.60 7.60 -1.42
N ASN A 14 10.42 7.58 -0.37
CA ASN A 14 11.25 8.70 0.05
C ASN A 14 12.72 8.30 -0.11
N VAL A 15 13.36 8.84 -1.14
CA VAL A 15 14.80 8.67 -1.39
C VAL A 15 15.54 9.84 -0.74
N ARG A 16 16.52 9.54 0.11
CA ARG A 16 17.41 10.54 0.73
C ARG A 16 18.85 10.14 0.53
N ARG A 17 19.72 11.11 0.23
CA ARG A 17 21.16 10.86 0.13
C ARG A 17 21.72 10.55 1.53
N ALA A 18 22.48 9.47 1.65
CA ALA A 18 23.11 9.07 2.91
C ALA A 18 24.39 9.89 3.15
N ARG A 19 24.73 10.14 4.42
CA ARG A 19 25.90 10.93 4.84
C ARG A 19 27.25 10.37 4.36
N ARG A 20 27.36 9.07 4.07
CA ARG A 20 28.61 8.40 3.67
C ARG A 20 28.63 7.98 2.18
N GLY A 21 27.82 8.64 1.34
CA GLY A 21 27.57 8.18 -0.03
C GLY A 21 26.46 7.11 -0.07
N GLY A 22 25.76 7.03 -1.21
CA GLY A 22 24.61 6.15 -1.40
C GLY A 22 23.24 6.81 -1.12
N PHE A 23 22.18 6.03 -1.33
CA PHE A 23 20.79 6.45 -1.17
C PHE A 23 20.09 5.58 -0.12
N LYS A 24 19.33 6.21 0.77
CA LYS A 24 18.40 5.56 1.68
C LYS A 24 17.00 5.69 1.09
N VAL A 25 16.38 4.56 0.77
CA VAL A 25 15.00 4.48 0.30
C VAL A 25 14.12 4.07 1.47
N ALA A 26 13.06 4.82 1.74
CA ALA A 26 12.06 4.51 2.75
C ALA A 26 10.67 4.55 2.13
N TYR A 27 9.88 3.50 2.34
CA TYR A 27 8.48 3.47 1.95
C TYR A 27 7.62 3.91 3.12
N VAL A 28 6.86 4.98 2.94
CA VAL A 28 5.98 5.53 4.00
C VAL A 28 4.52 5.39 3.57
N PRO A 29 3.63 4.83 4.40
CA PRO A 29 2.20 4.79 4.10
C PRO A 29 1.65 6.22 3.96
N VAL A 30 0.90 6.47 2.89
CA VAL A 30 0.25 7.77 2.64
C VAL A 30 -1.26 7.67 2.47
N LYS A 31 -1.78 6.47 2.20
CA LYS A 31 -3.22 6.23 2.12
C LYS A 31 -3.52 4.77 2.41
N GLU A 32 -4.59 4.53 3.15
CA GLU A 32 -5.06 3.19 3.47
C GLU A 32 -6.57 3.10 3.25
N LYS A 33 -7.04 1.93 2.82
CA LYS A 33 -8.47 1.59 2.78
C LYS A 33 -8.66 0.10 3.06
N ARG A 34 -9.63 -0.23 3.92
CA ARG A 34 -9.98 -1.59 4.34
C ARG A 34 -11.40 -1.96 3.92
N GLY A 35 -11.81 -3.19 4.20
CA GLY A 35 -13.18 -3.68 4.06
C GLY A 35 -13.56 -4.16 2.66
N PHE A 36 -12.59 -4.39 1.76
CA PHE A 36 -12.88 -4.97 0.45
C PHE A 36 -13.25 -6.45 0.59
N ARG A 37 -14.21 -6.91 -0.19
CA ARG A 37 -14.65 -8.32 -0.14
C ARG A 37 -13.77 -9.21 -0.99
N THR A 38 -13.24 -8.70 -2.10
CA THR A 38 -12.33 -9.45 -2.98
C THR A 38 -11.00 -8.74 -3.20
N TYR A 39 -10.01 -9.50 -3.65
CA TYR A 39 -8.71 -8.98 -4.03
C TYR A 39 -8.82 -8.02 -5.23
N GLU A 40 -9.64 -8.35 -6.23
CA GLU A 40 -9.81 -7.57 -7.46
C GLU A 40 -10.40 -6.18 -7.17
N GLU A 41 -11.36 -6.08 -6.24
CA GLU A 41 -11.90 -4.79 -5.80
C GLU A 41 -10.82 -3.92 -5.16
N ALA A 42 -10.03 -4.52 -4.27
CA ALA A 42 -8.93 -3.86 -3.60
C ALA A 42 -7.86 -3.39 -4.62
N GLU A 43 -7.45 -4.26 -5.54
CA GLU A 43 -6.45 -3.94 -6.55
C GLU A 43 -6.94 -2.86 -7.52
N LYS A 44 -8.19 -2.95 -7.99
CA LYS A 44 -8.79 -1.93 -8.87
C LYS A 44 -8.84 -0.58 -8.19
N TRP A 45 -9.17 -0.55 -6.90
CA TRP A 45 -9.10 0.67 -6.11
C TRP A 45 -7.66 1.19 -6.00
N ALA A 46 -6.70 0.30 -5.72
CA ALA A 46 -5.30 0.64 -5.57
C ALA A 46 -4.73 1.28 -6.86
N ARG A 47 -4.94 0.65 -8.03
CA ARG A 47 -4.48 1.14 -9.34
C ARG A 47 -5.01 2.54 -9.65
N ARG A 48 -6.28 2.82 -9.33
CA ARG A 48 -6.91 4.14 -9.53
C ARG A 48 -6.35 5.23 -8.59
N ASN A 49 -5.91 4.84 -7.38
CA ASN A 49 -5.55 5.78 -6.33
C ASN A 49 -4.03 5.96 -6.16
N ALA A 50 -3.23 4.98 -6.57
CA ALA A 50 -1.79 4.99 -6.35
C ALA A 50 -1.08 6.13 -7.11
N LYS A 51 -1.58 6.52 -8.29
CA LYS A 51 -1.06 7.66 -9.09
C LYS A 51 0.47 7.61 -9.21
N GLY A 52 1.02 6.48 -9.65
CA GLY A 52 2.46 6.25 -9.80
C GLY A 52 3.22 5.89 -8.52
N LYS A 53 2.53 5.71 -7.38
CA LYS A 53 3.12 5.24 -6.13
C LYS A 53 3.03 3.72 -6.00
N THR A 54 3.88 3.13 -5.18
CA THR A 54 3.79 1.71 -4.80
C THR A 54 2.56 1.47 -3.93
N TYR A 55 1.93 0.31 -4.05
CA TYR A 55 0.86 -0.10 -3.15
C TYR A 55 0.98 -1.59 -2.81
N ASN A 56 0.43 -1.97 -1.66
CA ASN A 56 0.28 -3.36 -1.23
C ASN A 56 -1.20 -3.67 -1.02
N VAL A 57 -1.60 -4.88 -1.39
CA VAL A 57 -2.93 -5.44 -1.05
C VAL A 57 -2.71 -6.55 -0.03
N GLY A 58 -3.32 -6.40 1.15
CA GLY A 58 -3.24 -7.39 2.22
C GLY A 58 -4.60 -8.00 2.54
N VAL A 59 -4.60 -9.02 3.37
CA VAL A 59 -5.80 -9.75 3.83
C VAL A 59 -5.87 -9.69 5.36
N TYR A 60 -7.09 -9.62 5.89
CA TYR A 60 -7.38 -9.73 7.32
C TYR A 60 -8.72 -10.44 7.53
N TRP A 61 -8.99 -10.82 8.77
CA TRP A 61 -10.22 -11.48 9.19
C TRP A 61 -10.96 -10.56 10.16
N GLU A 62 -12.25 -10.33 9.92
CA GLU A 62 -13.12 -9.43 10.69
C GLU A 62 -14.44 -10.13 11.04
#